data_AF-D8RJI4-F1
#
_entry.id   AF-D8RJI4-F1
#
_cell.length_a   1.000
_cell.length_b   1.000
_cell.length_c   1.000
_cell.angle_alpha   90.00
_cell.angle_beta   90.00
_cell.angle_gamma   90.00
#
_symmetry.space_group_name_H-M   'P 1'
#
loop_
_entity.id
_entity.type
_entity.pdbx_description
1 polymer ?
#
loop_
_entity_poly.entity_id
_entity_poly.type
_entity_poly.pdbx_seq_one_letter_code
_entity_poly.pdbx_strand_id
1 'polypeptide(L)'
;PQFNFHKYLCMVLGDDFRTVIGISAYFWICVILFLLLNINGWHTFVWMAFIPLGLLLIMGTKLQLELRNAKFNEEMQPKSQSFLYVFHFIIFQNSFGLTLFFWIWLEFGIDSCLLDNKIAVIVHVVIGIFVQVLCSYNTLPLYTLVSQL
;
A
#
# COMPACT_ATOMS: atom_id res chain seq x y z
N PRO A 1 -14.70 9.28 32.17
CA PRO A 1 -13.32 9.21 31.62
C PRO A 1 -13.29 9.67 30.16
N GLN A 2 -12.45 10.66 29.81
CA GLN A 2 -12.33 11.11 28.41
C GLN A 2 -11.43 10.14 27.63
N PHE A 3 -11.92 9.63 26.50
CA PHE A 3 -11.14 8.77 25.63
C PHE A 3 -10.07 9.59 24.89
N ASN A 4 -8.81 9.15 24.96
CA ASN A 4 -7.70 9.81 24.28
C ASN A 4 -7.38 9.08 22.97
N PHE A 5 -8.02 9.53 21.87
CA PHE A 5 -7.85 8.98 20.52
C PHE A 5 -6.39 8.93 20.08
N HIS A 6 -5.59 9.95 20.39
CA HIS A 6 -4.20 10.02 19.95
C HIS A 6 -3.36 8.90 20.57
N LYS A 7 -3.49 8.68 21.89
CA LYS A 7 -2.76 7.61 22.59
C LYS A 7 -3.17 6.23 22.08
N TYR A 8 -4.46 6.03 21.81
CA TYR A 8 -4.97 4.79 21.21
C TYR A 8 -4.39 4.55 19.82
N LEU A 9 -4.43 5.56 18.95
CA LEU A 9 -3.91 5.44 17.58
C LEU A 9 -2.41 5.10 17.56
N CYS A 10 -1.61 5.77 18.39
CA CYS A 10 -0.17 5.48 18.50
C CYS A 10 0.11 4.05 18.99
N MET A 11 -0.70 3.51 19.91
CA MET A 11 -0.53 2.14 20.41
C MET A 11 -0.86 1.11 19.34
N VAL A 12 -1.98 1.26 18.65
CA VAL A 12 -2.40 0.34 17.58
C VAL A 12 -1.42 0.38 16.40
N LEU A 13 -1.00 1.58 15.98
CA LEU A 13 0.02 1.74 14.95
C LEU A 13 1.35 1.09 15.34
N GLY A 14 1.74 1.17 16.62
CA GLY A 14 2.97 0.55 17.13
C GLY A 14 2.94 -0.98 17.05
N ASP A 15 1.81 -1.59 17.41
CA ASP A 15 1.62 -3.04 17.32
C ASP A 15 1.63 -3.52 15.86
N ASP A 16 0.93 -2.82 14.98
CA ASP A 16 0.94 -3.13 13.54
C ASP A 16 2.36 -2.95 12.96
N PHE A 17 3.07 -1.88 13.34
CA PHE A 17 4.45 -1.66 12.92
C PHE A 17 5.40 -2.78 13.39
N ARG A 18 5.20 -3.32 14.59
CA ARG A 18 5.99 -4.45 15.11
C ARG A 18 5.78 -5.73 14.30
N THR A 19 4.55 -6.00 13.86
CA THR A 19 4.24 -7.11 12.95
C THR A 19 4.87 -6.93 11.57
N VAL A 20 5.09 -5.68 11.16
CA VAL A 20 5.51 -5.32 9.79
C VAL A 20 7.01 -5.22 9.64
N ILE A 21 7.72 -4.66 10.63
CA ILE A 21 9.19 -4.66 10.67
C ILE A 21 9.74 -6.07 10.84
N GLY A 22 8.93 -7.02 11.29
CA GLY A 22 9.19 -8.43 11.09
C GLY A 22 9.20 -8.71 9.59
N ILE A 23 10.32 -8.40 8.93
CA ILE A 23 10.54 -8.55 7.48
C ILE A 23 10.11 -9.95 7.08
N SER A 24 8.91 -10.03 6.51
CA SER A 24 8.40 -11.28 5.96
C SER A 24 9.21 -11.57 4.72
N ALA A 25 10.02 -12.64 4.76
CA ALA A 25 10.83 -13.10 3.63
C ALA A 25 10.01 -13.26 2.34
N TYR A 26 8.70 -13.50 2.46
CA TYR A 26 7.76 -13.56 1.36
C TYR A 26 7.77 -12.29 0.48
N PHE A 27 7.77 -11.09 1.08
CA PHE A 27 7.76 -9.83 0.33
C PHE A 27 9.05 -9.65 -0.49
N TRP A 28 10.19 -10.09 0.06
CA TRP A 28 11.48 -10.04 -0.64
C TRP A 28 11.57 -11.05 -1.79
N ILE A 29 10.99 -12.24 -1.64
CA ILE A 29 10.92 -13.22 -2.73
C ILE A 29 10.10 -12.65 -3.90
N CYS A 30 8.96 -12.01 -3.61
CA CYS A 30 8.16 -11.33 -4.65
C CYS A 30 8.96 -10.25 -5.36
N VAL A 31 9.73 -9.44 -4.63
CA VAL A 31 10.60 -8.39 -5.18
C VAL A 31 11.69 -8.96 -6.07
N ILE A 32 12.41 -9.99 -5.61
CA ILE A 32 13.47 -10.64 -6.38
C ILE A 32 12.91 -11.22 -7.67
N LEU A 33 11.76 -11.89 -7.60
CA LEU A 33 11.07 -12.40 -8.79
C LEU A 33 10.68 -11.27 -9.75
N PHE A 34 10.20 -10.13 -9.24
CA PHE A 34 9.82 -8.98 -10.05
C PHE A 34 11.02 -8.33 -10.76
N LEU A 35 12.16 -8.23 -10.07
CA LEU A 35 13.42 -7.76 -10.63
C LEU A 35 13.94 -8.71 -11.72
N LEU A 36 13.80 -10.03 -11.52
CA LEU A 36 14.18 -11.05 -12.51
C LEU A 36 13.29 -11.01 -13.77
N LEU A 37 12.01 -10.66 -13.62
CA LEU A 37 11.05 -10.51 -14.72
C LEU A 37 11.19 -9.18 -15.49
N ASN A 38 12.25 -8.39 -15.23
CA ASN A 38 12.55 -7.17 -15.98
C ASN A 38 13.12 -7.48 -17.38
N ILE A 39 12.32 -8.15 -18.22
CA ILE A 39 12.65 -8.49 -19.60
C ILE A 39 12.31 -7.30 -20.50
N ASN A 40 13.21 -7.00 -21.44
CA ASN A 40 13.05 -5.89 -22.38
C ASN A 40 11.71 -6.00 -23.15
N GLY A 41 10.87 -4.97 -23.08
CA GLY A 41 9.56 -4.89 -23.77
C GLY A 41 8.33 -5.30 -22.97
N TRP A 42 8.45 -5.79 -21.73
CA TRP A 42 7.29 -6.18 -20.90
C TRP A 42 6.56 -5.03 -20.21
N HIS A 43 7.07 -3.79 -20.33
CA HIS A 43 6.52 -2.62 -19.64
C HIS A 43 6.32 -2.87 -18.13
N THR A 44 7.27 -3.55 -17.48
CA THR A 44 7.19 -3.99 -16.08
C THR A 44 6.87 -2.85 -15.11
N PHE A 45 7.37 -1.64 -15.36
CA PHE A 45 7.04 -0.43 -14.59
C PHE A 45 5.55 -0.05 -14.62
N VAL A 46 4.87 -0.29 -15.76
CA VAL A 46 3.45 0.01 -15.90
C VAL A 46 2.63 -0.95 -15.03
N TRP A 47 2.89 -2.26 -15.16
CA TRP A 47 2.26 -3.29 -14.34
C TRP A 47 2.51 -3.11 -12.84
N MET A 48 3.71 -2.65 -12.48
CA MET A 48 4.06 -2.36 -11.09
C MET A 48 3.20 -1.25 -10.47
N ALA A 49 2.71 -0.27 -11.24
CA ALA A 49 1.77 0.74 -10.75
C ALA A 49 0.32 0.25 -10.71
N PHE A 50 -0.08 -0.55 -11.71
CA PHE A 50 -1.47 -1.03 -11.79
C PHE A 50 -1.82 -2.07 -10.74
N ILE A 51 -0.88 -2.93 -10.33
CA ILE A 51 -1.14 -3.98 -9.33
C ILE A 51 -1.52 -3.38 -7.96
N PRO A 52 -0.74 -2.46 -7.34
CA PRO A 52 -1.11 -1.81 -6.08
C PRO A 52 -2.41 -1.02 -6.18
N LEU A 53 -2.62 -0.30 -7.30
CA LEU A 53 -3.83 0.48 -7.52
C LEU A 53 -5.09 -0.40 -7.61
N GLY A 54 -5.02 -1.50 -8.36
CA GLY A 54 -6.12 -2.45 -8.50
C GLY A 54 -6.46 -3.12 -7.17
N LEU A 55 -5.44 -3.57 -6.42
CA LEU A 55 -5.63 -4.13 -5.09
C LEU A 55 -6.23 -3.10 -4.13
N LEU A 56 -5.76 -1.86 -4.14
CA LEU A 56 -6.29 -0.79 -3.30
C LEU A 56 -7.78 -0.52 -3.56
N LEU A 57 -8.22 -0.51 -4.82
CA LEU A 57 -9.63 -0.32 -5.17
C LEU A 57 -10.51 -1.49 -4.70
N ILE A 58 -10.03 -2.73 -4.88
CA ILE A 58 -10.73 -3.92 -4.39
C ILE A 58 -10.84 -3.86 -2.85
N MET A 59 -9.76 -3.53 -2.16
CA MET A 59 -9.78 -3.43 -0.70
C MET A 59 -10.66 -2.27 -0.19
N GLY A 60 -10.61 -1.13 -0.87
CA GLY A 60 -11.45 0.03 -0.54
C GLY A 60 -12.94 -0.27 -0.70
N THR A 61 -13.33 -0.94 -1.78
CA THR A 61 -14.74 -1.34 -1.99
C THR A 61 -15.19 -2.39 -0.99
N LYS A 62 -14.35 -3.38 -0.67
CA LYS A 62 -14.63 -4.39 0.37
C LYS A 62 -14.84 -3.74 1.74
N LEU A 63 -13.94 -2.82 2.13
CA LEU A 63 -14.04 -2.09 3.38
C LEU A 63 -15.32 -1.25 3.46
N GLN A 64 -15.67 -0.52 2.38
CA GLN A 64 -16.91 0.27 2.34
C GLN A 64 -18.17 -0.58 2.46
N LEU A 65 -18.17 -1.78 1.88
CA LEU A 65 -19.30 -2.71 1.96
C LEU A 65 -19.47 -3.23 3.38
N GLU A 66 -18.37 -3.59 4.04
CA GLU A 66 -18.40 -4.04 5.42
C GLU A 66 -18.83 -2.92 6.38
N LEU A 67 -18.32 -1.69 6.20
CA LEU A 67 -18.75 -0.50 6.95
C LEU A 67 -20.25 -0.21 6.78
N ARG A 68 -20.77 -0.34 5.55
CA ARG A 68 -22.20 -0.16 5.26
C ARG A 68 -23.05 -1.21 5.98
N ASN A 69 -22.60 -2.45 5.99
CA ASN A 69 -23.31 -3.56 6.63
C ASN A 69 -23.26 -3.44 8.16
N ALA A 70 -22.11 -3.08 8.75
CA ALA A 70 -21.98 -2.86 10.19
C ALA A 70 -22.90 -1.74 10.69
N LYS A 71 -23.04 -0.65 9.92
CA LYS A 71 -23.99 0.44 10.23
C LYS A 71 -25.45 -0.01 10.17
N PHE A 72 -25.78 -1.00 9.34
CA PHE A 72 -27.15 -1.48 9.17
C PHE A 72 -27.52 -2.58 10.19
N ASN A 73 -26.57 -3.47 10.51
CA ASN A 73 -26.81 -4.61 11.39
C ASN A 73 -26.43 -4.37 12.87
N GLU A 74 -25.80 -3.23 13.20
CA GLU A 74 -25.24 -2.95 14.53
C GLU A 74 -24.34 -4.10 15.05
N GLU A 75 -23.80 -4.91 14.13
CA GLU A 75 -22.93 -6.05 14.44
C GLU A 75 -21.47 -5.63 14.36
N MET A 76 -20.74 -6.02 15.40
CA MET A 76 -19.34 -5.73 15.63
C MET A 76 -18.47 -6.39 14.56
N GLN A 77 -17.77 -5.58 13.77
CA GLN A 77 -16.92 -6.08 12.69
C GLN A 77 -15.48 -6.31 13.20
N PRO A 78 -14.99 -7.56 13.27
CA PRO A 78 -13.60 -7.82 13.67
C PRO A 78 -12.63 -7.35 12.58
N LYS A 79 -11.53 -6.69 12.98
CA LYS A 79 -10.36 -6.40 12.14
C LYS A 79 -9.87 -7.71 11.52
N SER A 80 -10.21 -7.97 10.26
CA SER A 80 -9.80 -9.20 9.57
C SER A 80 -8.30 -9.12 9.28
N GLN A 81 -7.51 -10.04 9.85
CA GLN A 81 -6.06 -10.04 9.70
C GLN A 81 -5.62 -10.02 8.22
N SER A 82 -6.40 -10.65 7.34
CA SER A 82 -6.17 -10.65 5.89
C SER A 82 -6.17 -9.24 5.27
N PHE A 83 -7.03 -8.32 5.74
CA PHE A 83 -7.05 -6.95 5.21
C PHE A 83 -5.74 -6.24 5.53
N LEU A 84 -5.25 -6.40 6.76
CA LEU A 84 -4.00 -5.80 7.20
C LEU A 84 -2.82 -6.31 6.38
N TYR A 85 -2.76 -7.61 6.04
CA TYR A 85 -1.71 -8.16 5.17
C TYR A 85 -1.74 -7.58 3.76
N VAL A 86 -2.92 -7.42 3.15
CA VAL A 86 -3.05 -6.86 1.80
C VAL A 86 -2.66 -5.38 1.78
N PHE A 87 -3.10 -4.60 2.78
CA PHE A 87 -2.67 -3.20 2.92
C PHE A 87 -1.15 -3.06 3.07
N HIS A 88 -0.53 -3.95 3.86
CA HIS A 88 0.93 -3.98 3.96
C HIS A 88 1.61 -4.33 2.65
N PHE A 89 1.09 -5.31 1.90
CA PHE A 89 1.60 -5.64 0.59
C PHE A 89 1.51 -4.44 -0.37
N ILE A 90 0.39 -3.71 -0.39
CA ILE A 90 0.19 -2.52 -1.23
C ILE A 90 1.19 -1.42 -0.86
N ILE A 91 1.31 -1.08 0.43
CA ILE A 91 2.23 -0.02 0.89
C ILE A 91 3.68 -0.39 0.60
N PHE A 92 4.06 -1.65 0.84
CA PHE A 92 5.39 -2.15 0.56
C PHE A 92 5.72 -2.08 -0.93
N GLN A 93 4.84 -2.61 -1.79
CA GLN A 93 5.06 -2.60 -3.25
C GLN A 93 5.12 -1.18 -3.81
N ASN A 94 4.26 -0.29 -3.31
CA ASN A 94 4.23 1.12 -3.71
C ASN A 94 5.50 1.88 -3.28
N SER A 95 5.92 1.69 -2.02
CA SER A 95 7.15 2.32 -1.50
C SER A 95 8.40 1.76 -2.17
N PHE A 96 8.46 0.45 -2.39
CA PHE A 96 9.59 -0.19 -3.05
C PHE A 96 9.75 0.30 -4.50
N GLY A 97 8.64 0.42 -5.24
CA GLY A 97 8.66 0.99 -6.60
C GLY A 97 9.21 2.42 -6.65
N LEU A 98 8.77 3.29 -5.72
CA LEU A 98 9.27 4.66 -5.62
C LEU A 98 10.76 4.70 -5.23
N THR A 99 11.19 3.87 -4.27
CA THR A 99 12.61 3.80 -3.86
C THR A 99 13.49 3.33 -5.01
N LEU A 100 13.09 2.29 -5.75
CA LEU A 100 13.82 1.84 -6.93
C LEU A 100 13.91 2.95 -7.98
N PHE A 101 12.81 3.69 -8.22
CA PHE A 101 12.82 4.82 -9.13
C PHE A 101 13.83 5.90 -8.71
N PHE A 102 13.81 6.33 -7.44
CA PHE A 102 14.76 7.34 -6.95
C PHE A 102 16.21 6.84 -6.99
N TRP A 103 16.45 5.57 -6.65
CA TRP A 103 17.77 4.96 -6.75
C TRP A 103 18.31 4.99 -8.18
N ILE A 104 17.51 4.54 -9.16
CA ILE A 104 17.87 4.54 -10.59
C ILE A 104 18.10 5.97 -11.09
N TRP A 105 17.25 6.92 -10.69
CA TRP A 105 17.40 8.31 -11.07
C TRP A 105 18.70 8.90 -10.53
N LEU A 106 19.03 8.69 -9.25
CA LEU A 106 20.25 9.22 -8.65
C LEU A 106 21.52 8.63 -9.25
N GLU A 107 21.52 7.34 -9.57
CA GLU A 107 22.73 6.65 -10.08
C GLU A 107 22.95 6.88 -11.58
N PHE A 108 21.91 6.79 -12.39
CA PHE A 108 22.03 6.76 -13.86
C PHE A 108 21.44 8.00 -14.56
N GLY A 109 20.67 8.84 -13.85
CA GLY A 109 19.99 9.99 -14.44
C GLY A 109 18.75 9.63 -15.27
N ILE A 110 17.95 10.65 -15.60
CA ILE A 110 16.65 10.52 -16.31
C ILE A 110 16.77 10.17 -17.80
N ASP A 111 17.97 10.21 -18.38
CA ASP A 111 18.24 9.96 -19.80
C ASP A 111 18.73 8.52 -20.08
N SER A 112 18.55 7.62 -19.12
CA SER A 112 18.97 6.22 -19.24
C SER A 112 17.99 5.35 -20.05
N CYS A 113 18.51 4.37 -20.82
CA CYS A 113 17.70 3.36 -21.52
C CYS A 113 16.76 2.56 -20.61
N LEU A 114 17.06 2.48 -19.30
CA LEU A 114 16.20 1.80 -18.33
C LEU A 114 14.92 2.59 -18.03
N LEU A 115 14.90 3.87 -18.38
CA LEU A 115 13.83 4.84 -18.21
C LEU A 115 13.36 5.38 -19.58
N ASP A 116 13.38 4.53 -20.61
CA ASP A 116 13.19 4.90 -22.02
C ASP A 116 11.90 5.70 -22.26
N ASN A 117 10.82 5.34 -21.57
CA ASN A 117 9.54 6.05 -21.63
C ASN A 117 9.33 6.98 -20.42
N LYS A 118 9.83 8.22 -20.54
CA LYS A 118 9.70 9.28 -19.53
C LYS A 118 8.25 9.53 -19.10
N ILE A 119 7.30 9.48 -20.04
CA ILE A 119 5.87 9.72 -19.75
C ILE A 119 5.33 8.62 -18.84
N ALA A 120 5.59 7.35 -19.15
CA ALA A 120 5.15 6.23 -18.33
C ALA A 120 5.71 6.30 -16.90
N VAL A 121 6.93 6.80 -16.75
CA VAL A 121 7.61 6.94 -15.47
C VAL A 121 7.02 8.07 -14.63
N ILE A 122 6.80 9.24 -15.22
CA ILE A 122 6.13 10.36 -14.54
C ILE A 122 4.73 9.93 -14.06
N VAL A 123 3.97 9.25 -14.93
CA VAL A 123 2.65 8.71 -14.58
C VAL A 123 2.74 7.72 -13.42
N HIS A 124 3.72 6.81 -13.42
CA HIS A 124 3.95 5.87 -12.33
C HIS A 124 4.22 6.57 -11.00
N VAL A 125 5.10 7.57 -10.97
CA VAL A 125 5.43 8.32 -9.75
C VAL A 125 4.19 9.07 -9.22
N VAL A 126 3.45 9.74 -10.10
CA VAL A 126 2.21 10.46 -9.72
C VAL A 126 1.18 9.49 -9.16
N ILE A 127 0.95 8.35 -9.82
CA ILE A 127 0.04 7.30 -9.34
C ILE A 127 0.53 6.74 -8.00
N GLY A 128 1.83 6.48 -7.84
CA GLY A 128 2.39 5.94 -6.61
C GLY A 128 2.22 6.87 -5.41
N ILE A 129 2.45 8.17 -5.59
CA ILE A 129 2.17 9.18 -4.57
C ILE A 129 0.68 9.21 -4.24
N PHE A 130 -0.18 9.21 -5.26
CA PHE A 130 -1.63 9.21 -5.08
C PHE A 130 -2.12 7.98 -4.30
N VAL A 131 -1.64 6.78 -4.68
CA VAL A 131 -1.92 5.51 -4.00
C VAL A 131 -1.49 5.58 -2.53
N GLN A 132 -0.33 6.15 -2.22
CA GLN A 132 0.14 6.28 -0.84
C GLN A 132 -0.81 7.12 0.01
N VAL A 133 -1.21 8.28 -0.50
CA VAL A 133 -2.15 9.19 0.17
C VAL A 133 -3.50 8.50 0.38
N LEU A 134 -4.02 7.85 -0.66
CA LEU A 134 -5.31 7.17 -0.61
C LEU A 134 -5.29 5.98 0.37
N CYS A 135 -4.17 5.25 0.43
CA CYS A 135 -3.96 4.15 1.36
C CYS A 135 -3.92 4.62 2.82
N SER A 136 -3.22 5.73 3.10
CA SER A 136 -3.25 6.37 4.42
C SER A 136 -4.65 6.87 4.80
N TYR A 137 -5.39 7.44 3.84
CA TYR A 137 -6.75 7.90 4.06
C TYR A 137 -7.71 6.74 4.41
N ASN A 138 -7.65 5.62 3.68
CA ASN A 138 -8.52 4.46 3.90
C ASN A 138 -8.24 3.74 5.24
N THR A 139 -7.05 3.94 5.79
CA THR A 139 -6.62 3.35 7.06
C THR A 139 -7.24 4.09 8.27
N LEU A 140 -7.53 5.39 8.15
CA LEU A 140 -8.17 6.19 9.20
C LEU A 140 -9.57 5.72 9.61
N PRO A 141 -10.55 5.54 8.67
CA PRO A 141 -11.89 5.09 9.03
C PRO A 141 -11.89 3.68 9.66
N LEU A 142 -10.94 2.83 9.25
CA LEU A 142 -10.75 1.51 9.84
C LEU A 142 -10.39 1.62 11.33
N TYR A 143 -9.47 2.51 11.70
CA TYR A 143 -9.11 2.72 13.11
C TYR A 143 -10.19 3.46 13.91
N THR A 144 -10.88 4.43 13.30
CA THR A 144 -11.94 5.16 14.00
C THR A 144 -13.15 4.27 14.27
N LEU A 145 -13.52 3.36 13.36
CA LEU A 145 -14.62 2.43 13.56
C LEU A 145 -14.39 1.53 14.78
N VAL A 146 -13.17 1.02 14.95
CA VAL A 146 -12.81 0.19 16.12
C VAL A 146 -12.83 1.00 17.42
N SER A 147 -12.57 2.31 17.36
CA SER A 147 -12.54 3.17 18.56
C SER A 147 -13.90 3.75 18.98
N GLN A 148 -14.91 3.69 18.10
CA GLN A 148 -16.27 4.19 18.36
C GLN A 148 -17.17 3.14 19.03
N LEU A 149 -16.64 1.95 19.29
CA LEU A 149 -17.29 0.82 19.96
C LEU A 149 -16.61 0.57 21.32
#